data_AF-A0A915PUB3-F1
#
_entry.id   AF-A0A915PUB3-F1
#
_cell.length_a   1.000
_cell.length_b   1.000
_cell.length_c   1.000
_cell.angle_alpha   90.00
_cell.angle_beta   90.00
_cell.angle_gamma   90.00
#
_symmetry.space_group_name_H-M   'P 1'
#
loop_
_entity.id
_entity.type
_entity.pdbx_description
1 polymer ?
#
loop_
_entity_poly.entity_id
_entity_poly.type
_entity_poly.pdbx_seq_one_letter_code
_entity_poly.pdbx_strand_id
1 'polypeptide(L)'
;MGDESDSSEDCFVGSGRHNFNPKPHLVTVVKSDTGFGFNVKGQVSEGGQLRSINGELYAPLQHVSAVLRGGAAAKAGLLKGDRILQVTVLFGLQVIPSAVIVAPYRNGVDVEGATHKQVVELIKDGGDKLSLVVISVDAVDAERFENGLTEESCASCRQYDYSEKRSLPITIPSYQTVTANGERFVAYNVHMAGRHLGSRRYSEFVQLHNLLKHEFIDFDFPKLPSKWPFSLSEQQLDARRRGLESYLEKICAVRVIADSDIMQEFLMEDSLSECAVADVHIRILLPDGNSLLLNIKRHCTAIELYMATQKRLNMSVEASKYCALFEMTECGFERKLADDECPHALYIQNYSSAASSCILLRKWIFDIDREIELCERDILFKEICFWQAVASVNGGLVSAKEKMFQLKALQSIERADKYLSMVRAMDGYNRIVFPHCSCSSRRDGDIILAVELSQLTIRACDYDGNVQEDELIFDWSDILEYKIADNGTIFGFQYARSQKKPKPVKLHTQFAMFMSFCFSRILEERERRCRTNFSKGQS
;
A
#
# COMPACT_ATOMS: atom_id res chain seq x y z
N MET A 1 34.52 37.00 -57.45
CA MET A 1 33.67 36.26 -58.40
C MET A 1 33.44 34.91 -57.74
N GLY A 2 32.36 34.60 -57.06
CA GLY A 2 30.94 34.97 -57.11
C GLY A 2 30.27 33.71 -56.52
N ASP A 3 29.79 33.80 -55.29
CA ASP A 3 28.36 33.81 -54.95
C ASP A 3 27.60 32.59 -55.46
N GLU A 4 27.27 31.68 -54.53
CA GLU A 4 25.92 31.12 -54.43
C GLU A 4 25.66 30.70 -52.95
N SER A 5 24.68 31.38 -52.39
CA SER A 5 24.10 31.30 -51.04
C SER A 5 23.01 30.20 -51.02
N ASP A 6 22.95 29.32 -50.02
CA ASP A 6 22.15 29.42 -48.79
C ASP A 6 20.76 28.76 -48.88
N SER A 7 20.30 28.27 -47.73
CA SER A 7 18.94 27.84 -47.34
C SER A 7 18.51 26.37 -47.55
N SER A 8 18.47 25.63 -46.43
CA SER A 8 17.24 24.95 -45.99
C SER A 8 17.38 24.52 -44.51
N GLU A 9 17.40 25.52 -43.61
CA GLU A 9 16.84 25.36 -42.28
C GLU A 9 15.33 25.59 -42.38
N ASP A 10 14.56 24.52 -42.56
CA ASP A 10 13.10 24.60 -42.40
C ASP A 10 12.77 24.58 -40.91
N CYS A 11 12.74 25.78 -40.33
CA CYS A 11 11.97 26.07 -39.12
C CYS A 11 10.53 25.61 -39.32
N PHE A 12 10.10 24.59 -38.58
CA PHE A 12 8.67 24.39 -38.29
C PHE A 12 8.19 25.60 -37.48
N VAL A 13 7.65 26.59 -38.19
CA VAL A 13 6.91 27.71 -37.62
C VAL A 13 5.67 27.13 -36.94
N GLY A 14 5.68 27.15 -35.60
CA GLY A 14 4.53 26.83 -34.78
C GLY A 14 3.38 27.76 -35.11
N SER A 15 2.32 27.21 -35.72
CA SER A 15 1.01 27.87 -35.73
C SER A 15 0.45 27.76 -34.31
N GLY A 16 0.48 28.88 -33.57
CA GLY A 16 0.05 28.94 -32.18
C GLY A 16 -1.36 28.37 -31.96
N ARG A 17 -1.46 27.29 -31.18
CA ARG A 17 -2.72 26.85 -30.55
C ARG A 17 -3.10 27.86 -29.46
N HIS A 18 -3.60 29.04 -29.84
CA HIS A 18 -3.84 30.13 -28.88
C HIS A 18 -5.04 29.93 -27.95
N ASN A 19 -5.88 28.88 -28.13
CA ASN A 19 -7.15 28.75 -27.42
C ASN A 19 -7.36 27.41 -26.68
N PHE A 20 -6.35 26.54 -26.58
CA PHE A 20 -6.50 25.30 -25.80
C PHE A 20 -6.23 25.57 -24.31
N ASN A 21 -7.22 25.37 -23.46
CA ASN A 21 -7.06 25.45 -22.01
C ASN A 21 -7.69 24.24 -21.31
N PRO A 22 -6.87 23.32 -20.76
CA PRO A 22 -7.36 22.11 -20.12
C PRO A 22 -7.99 22.35 -18.75
N LYS A 23 -7.93 23.58 -18.22
CA LYS A 23 -8.60 23.99 -16.97
C LYS A 23 -9.95 24.64 -17.26
N PRO A 24 -10.91 24.60 -16.32
CA PRO A 24 -12.17 25.34 -16.44
C PRO A 24 -11.94 26.82 -16.76
N HIS A 25 -12.51 27.30 -17.86
CA HIS A 25 -12.35 28.68 -18.30
C HIS A 25 -13.62 29.24 -18.92
N LEU A 26 -13.78 30.56 -18.83
CA LEU A 26 -14.97 31.26 -19.25
C LEU A 26 -14.91 31.61 -20.74
N VAL A 27 -15.92 31.17 -21.49
CA VAL A 27 -16.16 31.54 -22.89
C VAL A 27 -17.46 32.32 -22.98
N THR A 28 -17.42 33.49 -23.61
CA THR A 28 -18.60 34.35 -23.79
C THR A 28 -18.91 34.53 -25.26
N VAL A 29 -20.07 34.04 -25.69
CA VAL A 29 -20.55 34.06 -27.07
C VAL A 29 -21.69 35.06 -27.20
N VAL A 30 -21.56 36.01 -28.13
CA VAL A 30 -22.65 36.94 -28.48
C VAL A 30 -23.40 36.38 -29.69
N LYS A 31 -24.72 36.28 -29.60
CA LYS A 31 -25.57 35.72 -30.64
C LYS A 31 -25.45 36.55 -31.93
N SER A 32 -25.31 35.87 -33.06
CA SER A 32 -25.27 36.48 -34.39
C SER A 32 -26.54 36.12 -35.17
N ASP A 33 -26.67 36.60 -36.41
CA ASP A 33 -27.81 36.27 -37.28
C ASP A 33 -27.96 34.76 -37.53
N THR A 34 -26.87 33.99 -37.36
CA THR A 34 -26.85 32.51 -37.44
C THR A 34 -26.97 31.82 -36.08
N GLY A 35 -27.35 32.56 -35.04
CA GLY A 35 -27.39 32.10 -33.65
C GLY A 35 -26.00 32.14 -32.98
N PHE A 36 -25.79 31.27 -31.99
CA PHE A 36 -24.49 31.14 -31.32
C PHE A 36 -23.45 30.36 -32.12
N GLY A 37 -23.86 29.62 -33.16
CA GLY A 37 -22.94 28.96 -34.09
C GLY A 37 -22.24 27.71 -33.55
N PHE A 38 -22.86 26.94 -32.65
CA PHE A 38 -22.37 25.64 -32.19
C PHE A 38 -23.53 24.68 -31.85
N ASN A 39 -23.24 23.39 -31.81
CA ASN A 39 -24.18 22.34 -31.42
C ASN A 39 -23.73 21.68 -30.11
N VAL A 40 -24.69 21.24 -29.31
CA VAL A 40 -24.45 20.51 -28.05
C VAL A 40 -24.93 19.07 -28.20
N LYS A 41 -24.16 18.11 -27.68
CA LYS A 41 -24.56 16.71 -27.50
C LYS A 41 -24.09 16.21 -26.13
N GLY A 42 -24.61 15.07 -25.71
CA GLY A 42 -24.22 14.44 -24.45
C GLY A 42 -25.33 13.52 -23.94
N GLN A 43 -25.38 13.34 -22.62
CA GLN A 43 -26.27 12.37 -22.01
C GLN A 43 -27.74 12.81 -22.04
N VAL A 44 -28.64 11.84 -22.19
CA VAL A 44 -30.10 12.04 -22.28
C VAL A 44 -30.80 11.81 -20.94
N SER A 45 -30.20 11.03 -20.04
CA SER A 45 -30.65 10.79 -18.66
C SER A 45 -29.87 11.62 -17.64
N GLU A 46 -30.50 11.95 -16.52
CA GLU A 46 -29.86 12.65 -15.39
C GLU A 46 -28.93 11.71 -14.61
N GLY A 47 -27.82 12.23 -14.08
CA GLY A 47 -26.83 11.46 -13.31
C GLY A 47 -25.90 10.62 -14.20
N GLY A 48 -25.27 9.58 -13.64
CA GLY A 48 -24.39 8.65 -14.37
C GLY A 48 -23.00 8.52 -13.74
N GLN A 49 -22.20 7.58 -14.25
CA GLN A 49 -20.87 7.28 -13.71
C GLN A 49 -19.91 8.46 -13.91
N LEU A 50 -19.06 8.73 -12.92
CA LEU A 50 -18.03 9.76 -12.99
C LEU A 50 -17.07 9.48 -14.15
N ARG A 51 -16.70 10.54 -14.88
CA ARG A 51 -15.79 10.48 -16.03
C ARG A 51 -14.55 11.31 -15.73
N SER A 52 -13.39 10.73 -16.02
CA SER A 52 -12.13 11.47 -15.96
C SER A 52 -12.04 12.42 -17.15
N ILE A 53 -11.86 13.72 -16.88
CA ILE A 53 -11.61 14.76 -17.88
C ILE A 53 -10.32 15.46 -17.45
N ASN A 54 -9.26 15.33 -18.25
CA ASN A 54 -7.93 15.89 -17.96
C ASN A 54 -7.36 15.49 -16.57
N GLY A 55 -7.70 14.30 -16.06
CA GLY A 55 -7.17 13.78 -14.79
C GLY A 55 -8.03 14.08 -13.56
N GLU A 56 -9.13 14.81 -13.71
CA GLU A 56 -10.11 15.08 -12.63
C GLU A 56 -11.45 14.40 -12.94
N LEU A 57 -12.15 13.95 -11.88
CA LEU A 57 -13.43 13.26 -12.00
C LEU A 57 -14.59 14.25 -11.99
N TYR A 58 -15.42 14.19 -13.02
CA TYR A 58 -16.65 14.99 -13.16
C TYR A 58 -17.86 14.06 -13.37
N ALA A 59 -19.05 14.50 -12.98
CA ALA A 59 -20.27 13.84 -13.44
C ALA A 59 -20.41 14.01 -14.97
N PRO A 60 -21.26 13.22 -15.66
CA PRO A 60 -21.41 13.33 -17.11
C PRO A 60 -21.75 14.76 -17.57
N LEU A 61 -20.87 15.35 -18.39
CA LEU A 61 -21.03 16.69 -18.95
C LEU A 61 -21.57 16.65 -20.39
N GLN A 62 -22.35 17.68 -20.75
CA GLN A 62 -22.66 17.97 -22.15
C GLN A 62 -21.42 18.53 -22.84
N HIS A 63 -21.32 18.34 -24.15
CA HIS A 63 -20.15 18.77 -24.94
C HIS A 63 -20.54 19.45 -26.23
N VAL A 64 -19.64 20.28 -26.74
CA VAL A 64 -19.78 20.97 -28.01
C VAL A 64 -19.49 19.99 -29.15
N SER A 65 -20.53 19.53 -29.85
CA SER A 65 -20.40 18.53 -30.91
C SER A 65 -19.96 19.11 -32.25
N ALA A 66 -20.23 20.40 -32.49
CA ALA A 66 -19.83 21.08 -33.71
C ALA A 66 -19.74 22.58 -33.46
N VAL A 67 -18.82 23.26 -34.15
CA VAL A 67 -18.68 24.72 -34.14
C VAL A 67 -18.69 25.21 -35.59
N LEU A 68 -19.54 26.18 -35.90
CA LEU A 68 -19.64 26.77 -37.23
C LEU A 68 -18.37 27.56 -37.53
N ARG A 69 -17.65 27.19 -38.60
CA ARG A 69 -16.41 27.87 -39.02
C ARG A 69 -16.68 29.35 -39.28
N GLY A 70 -15.99 30.23 -38.56
CA GLY A 70 -16.17 31.69 -38.63
C GLY A 70 -17.43 32.24 -37.97
N GLY A 71 -18.24 31.39 -37.32
CA GLY A 71 -19.43 31.77 -36.56
C GLY A 71 -19.10 32.41 -35.20
N ALA A 72 -20.14 32.82 -34.46
CA ALA A 72 -20.00 33.50 -33.18
C ALA A 72 -19.20 32.69 -32.14
N ALA A 73 -19.49 31.40 -31.97
CA ALA A 73 -18.76 30.51 -31.06
C ALA A 73 -17.28 30.33 -31.43
N ALA A 74 -16.97 30.17 -32.72
CA ALA A 74 -15.59 30.06 -33.18
C ALA A 74 -14.78 31.33 -32.87
N LYS A 75 -15.37 32.52 -33.08
CA LYS A 75 -14.75 33.81 -32.75
C LYS A 75 -14.58 34.03 -31.24
N ALA A 76 -15.47 33.45 -30.44
CA ALA A 76 -15.39 33.49 -28.98
C ALA A 76 -14.38 32.50 -28.38
N GLY A 77 -13.79 31.62 -29.20
CA GLY A 77 -12.79 30.64 -28.77
C GLY A 77 -13.35 29.28 -28.34
N LEU A 78 -14.64 29.01 -28.57
CA LEU A 78 -15.23 27.70 -28.28
C LEU A 78 -14.74 26.64 -29.29
N LEU A 79 -14.29 25.50 -28.80
CA LEU A 79 -13.75 24.40 -29.61
C LEU A 79 -14.72 23.23 -29.68
N LYS A 80 -14.64 22.44 -30.77
CA LYS A 80 -15.32 21.14 -30.85
C LYS A 80 -14.71 20.23 -29.79
N GLY A 81 -15.56 19.59 -28.99
CA GLY A 81 -15.16 18.72 -27.88
C GLY A 81 -15.24 19.36 -26.49
N ASP A 82 -15.27 20.70 -26.40
CA ASP A 82 -15.33 21.42 -25.12
C ASP A 82 -16.47 20.89 -24.23
N ARG A 83 -16.14 20.63 -22.96
CA ARG A 83 -17.08 20.13 -21.95
C ARG A 83 -17.70 21.30 -21.23
N ILE A 84 -19.03 21.39 -21.21
CA ILE A 84 -19.76 22.49 -20.60
C ILE A 84 -19.95 22.16 -19.12
N LEU A 85 -19.23 22.88 -18.24
CA LEU A 85 -19.31 22.71 -16.80
C LEU A 85 -20.39 23.61 -16.19
N GLN A 86 -20.54 24.83 -16.70
CA GLN A 86 -21.48 25.81 -16.16
C GLN A 86 -22.12 26.66 -17.25
N VAL A 87 -23.42 26.96 -17.11
CA VAL A 87 -24.15 27.91 -17.96
C VAL A 87 -24.60 29.11 -17.13
N THR A 88 -24.23 30.33 -17.56
CA THR A 88 -24.67 31.55 -16.88
C THR A 88 -26.07 31.96 -17.36
N VAL A 89 -27.04 31.99 -16.45
CA VAL A 89 -28.42 32.39 -16.74
C VAL A 89 -28.82 33.68 -16.01
N LEU A 90 -29.81 34.38 -16.56
CA LEU A 90 -30.33 35.63 -16.01
C LEU A 90 -31.50 35.31 -15.08
N PHE A 91 -31.29 35.44 -13.76
CA PHE A 91 -32.28 35.05 -12.75
C PHE A 91 -33.33 36.14 -12.45
N GLY A 92 -33.12 37.37 -12.90
CA GLY A 92 -34.06 38.46 -12.72
C GLY A 92 -33.38 39.81 -12.52
N LEU A 93 -34.16 40.80 -12.07
CA LEU A 93 -33.71 42.16 -11.79
C LEU A 93 -33.49 42.31 -10.27
N GLN A 94 -32.29 42.67 -9.85
CA GLN A 94 -31.98 42.96 -8.44
C GLN A 94 -31.82 44.46 -8.24
N VAL A 95 -32.46 45.00 -7.19
CA VAL A 95 -32.29 46.40 -6.78
C VAL A 95 -30.99 46.52 -6.02
N ILE A 96 -30.02 47.26 -6.56
CA ILE A 96 -28.75 47.55 -5.87
C ILE A 96 -29.00 48.71 -4.89
N PRO A 97 -28.90 48.50 -3.56
CA PRO A 97 -29.32 49.48 -2.55
C PRO A 97 -28.61 50.83 -2.66
N SER A 98 -27.39 50.84 -3.19
CA SER A 98 -26.54 52.03 -3.25
C SER A 98 -26.70 52.88 -4.53
N ALA A 99 -27.46 52.43 -5.53
CA ALA A 99 -27.51 53.10 -6.84
C ALA A 99 -28.92 53.35 -7.40
N VAL A 100 -29.98 52.75 -6.85
CA VAL A 100 -31.35 52.78 -7.45
C VAL A 100 -31.31 52.41 -8.94
N ILE A 101 -30.42 51.47 -9.29
CA ILE A 101 -30.34 50.89 -10.63
C ILE A 101 -30.92 49.48 -10.53
N VAL A 102 -31.86 49.20 -11.42
CA VAL A 102 -32.39 47.85 -11.61
C VAL A 102 -31.47 47.15 -12.60
N ALA A 103 -30.58 46.29 -12.10
CA ALA A 103 -29.61 45.58 -12.92
C ALA A 103 -29.94 44.07 -12.98
N PRO A 104 -29.79 43.42 -14.14
CA PRO A 104 -29.98 41.98 -14.24
C PRO A 104 -28.89 41.25 -13.44
N TYR A 105 -29.29 40.40 -12.50
CA TYR A 105 -28.38 39.54 -11.76
C TYR A 105 -28.24 38.19 -12.48
N ARG A 106 -27.00 37.80 -12.79
CA ARG A 106 -26.65 36.56 -13.49
C ARG A 106 -25.91 35.64 -12.54
N ASN A 107 -26.36 34.38 -12.43
CA ASN A 107 -25.66 33.33 -11.70
C ASN A 107 -25.26 32.20 -12.66
N GLY A 108 -24.12 31.57 -12.36
CA GLY A 108 -23.70 30.35 -13.03
C GLY A 108 -24.45 29.14 -12.47
N VAL A 109 -25.05 28.35 -13.35
CA VAL A 109 -25.70 27.07 -13.02
C VAL A 109 -24.76 25.95 -13.43
N ASP A 110 -24.36 25.14 -12.45
CA ASP A 110 -23.60 23.91 -12.67
C ASP A 110 -24.47 22.90 -13.44
N VAL A 111 -23.90 22.29 -14.48
CA VAL A 111 -24.60 21.34 -15.35
C VAL A 111 -23.99 19.93 -15.31
N GLU A 112 -23.23 19.62 -14.25
CA GLU A 112 -22.77 18.27 -13.95
C GLU A 112 -23.94 17.28 -13.81
N GLY A 113 -23.94 16.23 -14.65
CA GLY A 113 -25.00 15.21 -14.67
C GLY A 113 -26.32 15.68 -15.28
N ALA A 114 -26.39 16.90 -15.81
CA ALA A 114 -27.59 17.44 -16.44
C ALA A 114 -27.87 16.82 -17.82
N THR A 115 -29.15 16.66 -18.14
CA THR A 115 -29.61 16.15 -19.44
C THR A 115 -29.36 17.15 -20.57
N HIS A 116 -29.28 16.65 -21.80
CA HIS A 116 -29.20 17.50 -23.00
C HIS A 116 -30.32 18.55 -23.05
N LYS A 117 -31.55 18.17 -22.67
CA LYS A 117 -32.71 19.07 -22.65
C LYS A 117 -32.50 20.23 -21.68
N GLN A 118 -32.10 19.95 -20.44
CA GLN A 118 -31.87 20.98 -19.41
C GLN A 118 -30.80 21.99 -19.84
N VAL A 119 -29.67 21.52 -20.37
CA VAL A 119 -28.58 22.42 -20.81
C VAL A 119 -29.01 23.28 -22.00
N VAL A 120 -29.77 22.72 -22.95
CA VAL A 120 -30.29 23.49 -24.09
C VAL A 120 -31.32 24.53 -23.66
N GLU A 121 -32.17 24.23 -22.68
CA GLU A 121 -33.12 25.20 -22.11
C GLU A 121 -32.38 26.36 -21.43
N LEU A 122 -31.37 26.09 -20.60
CA LEU A 122 -30.54 27.13 -19.97
C LEU A 122 -29.84 28.04 -20.99
N ILE A 123 -29.35 27.46 -22.10
CA ILE A 123 -28.70 28.24 -23.17
C ILE A 123 -29.72 29.14 -23.89
N LYS A 124 -30.95 28.67 -24.10
CA LYS A 124 -32.01 29.44 -24.75
C LYS A 124 -32.50 30.60 -23.89
N ASP A 125 -32.57 30.42 -22.58
CA ASP A 125 -33.00 31.43 -21.63
C ASP A 125 -31.96 32.56 -21.45
N GLY A 126 -30.71 32.33 -21.86
CA GLY A 126 -29.59 33.30 -21.79
C GLY A 126 -29.67 34.52 -22.73
N GLY A 127 -30.67 34.60 -23.61
CA GLY A 127 -30.89 35.74 -24.52
C GLY A 127 -29.82 35.87 -25.61
N ASP A 128 -29.32 37.09 -25.85
CA ASP A 128 -28.35 37.38 -26.92
C ASP A 128 -26.88 37.25 -26.50
N LYS A 129 -26.59 36.97 -25.22
CA LYS A 129 -25.23 36.81 -24.70
C LYS A 129 -25.15 35.61 -23.77
N LEU A 130 -24.46 34.57 -24.24
CA LEU A 130 -24.21 33.32 -23.53
C LEU A 130 -22.82 33.33 -22.91
N SER A 131 -22.72 32.95 -21.64
CA SER A 131 -21.44 32.74 -20.96
C SER A 131 -21.39 31.32 -20.40
N LEU A 132 -20.36 30.57 -20.79
CA LEU A 132 -20.14 29.17 -20.44
C LEU A 132 -18.81 29.02 -19.72
N VAL A 133 -18.77 28.23 -18.65
CA VAL A 133 -17.49 27.69 -18.17
C VAL A 133 -17.29 26.35 -18.86
N VAL A 134 -16.19 26.22 -19.59
CA VAL A 134 -15.87 25.01 -20.35
C VAL A 134 -14.50 24.47 -20.00
N ILE A 135 -14.31 23.17 -20.25
CA ILE A 135 -13.03 22.48 -20.16
C ILE A 135 -12.69 21.98 -21.55
N SER A 136 -11.56 22.44 -22.11
CA SER A 136 -11.11 21.95 -23.42
C SER A 136 -10.47 20.58 -23.28
N VAL A 137 -10.83 19.69 -24.20
CA VAL A 137 -10.28 18.34 -24.34
C VAL A 137 -9.47 18.24 -25.63
N ASP A 138 -8.48 17.36 -25.68
CA ASP A 138 -7.68 17.18 -26.89
C ASP A 138 -8.56 16.70 -28.06
N ALA A 139 -8.17 17.03 -29.29
CA ALA A 139 -8.90 16.69 -30.51
C ALA A 139 -9.14 15.17 -30.65
N VAL A 140 -8.23 14.34 -30.12
CA VAL A 140 -8.36 12.88 -30.09
C VAL A 140 -9.53 12.44 -29.19
N ASP A 141 -9.73 13.09 -28.04
CA ASP A 141 -10.83 12.78 -27.13
C ASP A 141 -12.16 13.36 -27.60
N ALA A 142 -12.13 14.45 -28.36
CA ALA A 142 -13.32 15.02 -28.99
C ALA A 142 -13.94 14.07 -30.05
N GLU A 143 -13.12 13.28 -30.73
CA GLU A 143 -13.57 12.33 -31.76
C GLU A 143 -14.10 11.00 -31.20
N ARG A 144 -13.66 10.56 -30.00
CA ARG A 144 -14.13 9.31 -29.37
C ARG A 144 -15.63 9.27 -29.08
N PHE A 145 -16.24 10.42 -28.78
CA PHE A 145 -17.66 10.48 -28.38
C PHE A 145 -18.63 10.60 -29.55
N GLU A 146 -18.14 10.91 -30.76
CA GLU A 146 -18.99 11.07 -31.95
C GLU A 146 -19.45 9.70 -32.49
N ASN A 147 -18.72 8.63 -32.19
CA ASN A 147 -18.94 7.28 -32.74
C ASN A 147 -19.91 6.41 -31.93
N GLY A 148 -20.50 6.89 -30.83
CA GLY A 148 -21.61 6.22 -30.15
C GLY A 148 -21.33 4.76 -29.73
N LEU A 149 -20.08 4.39 -29.51
CA LEU A 149 -19.70 3.03 -29.13
C LEU A 149 -20.11 2.82 -27.67
N THR A 150 -21.22 2.12 -27.48
CA THR A 150 -21.56 1.45 -26.22
C THR A 150 -20.39 0.56 -25.81
N GLU A 151 -20.04 0.60 -24.53
CA GLU A 151 -18.84 0.01 -23.90
C GLU A 151 -18.65 -1.51 -24.08
N GLU A 152 -19.52 -2.20 -24.82
CA GLU A 152 -19.55 -3.67 -24.88
C GLU A 152 -18.89 -4.31 -26.11
N SER A 153 -18.20 -3.58 -27.00
CA SER A 153 -17.65 -4.24 -28.22
C SER A 153 -16.28 -3.77 -28.74
N CYS A 154 -15.38 -3.24 -27.91
CA CYS A 154 -13.98 -3.11 -28.33
C CYS A 154 -13.00 -3.30 -27.18
N ALA A 155 -12.37 -4.47 -27.13
CA ALA A 155 -11.08 -4.65 -26.46
C ALA A 155 -10.00 -3.67 -26.99
N SER A 156 -10.20 -3.07 -28.17
CA SER A 156 -9.35 -2.03 -28.75
C SER A 156 -9.70 -0.58 -28.34
N CYS A 157 -10.63 -0.37 -27.39
CA CYS A 157 -11.02 0.97 -26.91
C CYS A 157 -10.55 1.27 -25.48
N ARG A 158 -9.73 0.40 -24.87
CA ARG A 158 -9.02 0.74 -23.63
C ARG A 158 -7.74 1.49 -23.99
N GLN A 159 -7.87 2.78 -24.30
CA GLN A 159 -6.68 3.61 -24.44
C GLN A 159 -6.16 3.92 -23.04
N TYR A 160 -5.21 3.10 -22.60
CA TYR A 160 -4.62 3.21 -21.28
C TYR A 160 -3.72 4.45 -21.19
N ASP A 161 -3.70 5.10 -20.03
CA ASP A 161 -2.74 6.17 -19.76
C ASP A 161 -1.38 5.56 -19.35
N TYR A 162 -0.43 5.60 -20.29
CA TYR A 162 0.95 5.14 -20.09
C TYR A 162 1.90 6.24 -19.60
N SER A 163 1.42 7.47 -19.44
CA SER A 163 2.25 8.61 -19.04
C SER A 163 2.69 8.51 -17.57
N GLU A 164 1.89 7.83 -16.76
CA GLU A 164 2.17 7.66 -15.34
C GLU A 164 3.25 6.61 -15.10
N LYS A 165 4.40 7.11 -14.63
CA LYS A 165 5.58 6.30 -14.35
C LYS A 165 5.92 6.30 -12.87
N ARG A 166 6.33 5.14 -12.35
CA ARG A 166 6.88 4.97 -11.00
C ARG A 166 8.15 4.13 -11.06
N SER A 167 9.11 4.40 -10.20
CA SER A 167 10.27 3.51 -10.05
C SER A 167 9.90 2.37 -9.10
N LEU A 168 9.83 1.14 -9.62
CA LEU A 168 9.77 -0.06 -8.80
C LEU A 168 11.15 -0.72 -8.75
N PRO A 169 11.70 -1.06 -7.58
CA PRO A 169 13.00 -1.70 -7.44
C PRO A 169 12.92 -3.21 -7.78
N ILE A 170 12.55 -3.53 -9.03
CA ILE A 170 12.52 -4.89 -9.55
C ILE A 170 13.91 -5.31 -10.02
N THR A 171 14.32 -6.52 -9.70
CA THR A 171 15.62 -7.08 -10.07
C THR A 171 15.51 -8.58 -10.35
N ILE A 172 16.45 -9.11 -11.12
CA ILE A 172 16.66 -10.54 -11.34
C ILE A 172 18.13 -10.84 -11.01
N PRO A 173 18.53 -10.90 -9.73
CA PRO A 173 19.93 -10.97 -9.35
C PRO A 173 20.61 -12.30 -9.71
N SER A 174 19.83 -13.38 -9.88
CA SER A 174 20.37 -14.72 -10.13
C SER A 174 19.39 -15.61 -10.90
N TYR A 175 19.86 -16.80 -11.26
CA TYR A 175 19.06 -17.88 -11.81
C TYR A 175 19.44 -19.20 -11.14
N GLN A 176 18.55 -20.19 -11.20
CA GLN A 176 18.76 -21.52 -10.66
C GLN A 176 18.28 -22.59 -11.64
N THR A 177 18.82 -23.80 -11.48
CA THR A 177 18.36 -24.97 -12.24
C THR A 177 17.30 -25.70 -11.43
N VAL A 178 16.10 -25.79 -11.98
CA VAL A 178 14.95 -26.45 -11.34
C VAL A 178 14.71 -27.79 -12.05
N THR A 179 14.42 -28.82 -11.27
CA THR A 179 13.99 -30.12 -11.78
C THR A 179 12.55 -30.35 -11.33
N ALA A 180 11.61 -30.31 -12.28
CA ALA A 180 10.19 -30.53 -12.03
C ALA A 180 9.62 -31.43 -13.14
N ASN A 181 8.66 -32.30 -12.80
CA ASN A 181 8.01 -33.22 -13.75
C ASN A 181 8.98 -34.07 -14.60
N GLY A 182 10.18 -34.36 -14.09
CA GLY A 182 11.23 -35.09 -14.81
C GLY A 182 12.03 -34.27 -15.81
N GLU A 183 11.70 -32.98 -16.00
CA GLU A 183 12.43 -32.05 -16.84
C GLU A 183 13.34 -31.14 -16.00
N ARG A 184 14.47 -30.73 -16.57
CA ARG A 184 15.42 -29.82 -15.95
C ARG A 184 15.53 -28.54 -16.76
N PHE A 185 15.23 -27.41 -16.14
CA PHE A 185 15.22 -26.10 -16.81
C PHE A 185 15.84 -25.01 -15.94
N VAL A 186 16.15 -23.87 -16.56
CA VAL A 186 16.65 -22.69 -15.86
C VAL A 186 15.48 -21.77 -15.50
N ALA A 187 15.39 -21.40 -14.23
CA ALA A 187 14.47 -20.41 -13.71
C ALA A 187 15.24 -19.17 -13.22
N TYR A 188 14.71 -17.99 -13.49
CA TYR A 188 15.28 -16.70 -13.14
C TYR A 188 14.60 -16.18 -11.88
N ASN A 189 15.39 -15.79 -10.88
CA ASN A 189 14.89 -15.40 -9.56
C ASN A 189 14.45 -13.94 -9.59
N VAL A 190 13.15 -13.67 -9.50
CA VAL A 190 12.57 -12.32 -9.57
C VAL A 190 12.46 -11.74 -8.16
N HIS A 191 13.01 -10.54 -7.98
CA HIS A 191 13.03 -9.84 -6.71
C HIS A 191 12.36 -8.46 -6.82
N MET A 192 11.64 -8.04 -5.78
CA MET A 192 11.16 -6.67 -5.61
C MET A 192 11.67 -6.09 -4.30
N ALA A 193 12.28 -4.90 -4.33
CA ALA A 193 12.81 -4.25 -3.13
C ALA A 193 13.75 -5.18 -2.32
N GLY A 194 14.46 -6.07 -3.02
CA GLY A 194 15.32 -7.09 -2.43
C GLY A 194 14.60 -8.35 -1.91
N ARG A 195 13.27 -8.45 -1.98
CA ARG A 195 12.48 -9.63 -1.61
C ARG A 195 12.36 -10.61 -2.79
N HIS A 196 12.71 -11.89 -2.60
CA HIS A 196 12.56 -12.92 -3.63
C HIS A 196 11.08 -13.31 -3.77
N LEU A 197 10.42 -12.84 -4.83
CA LEU A 197 9.00 -13.10 -5.07
C LEU A 197 8.76 -14.53 -5.57
N GLY A 198 9.59 -14.98 -6.50
CA GLY A 198 9.52 -16.32 -7.07
C GLY A 198 10.52 -16.50 -8.20
N SER A 199 10.46 -17.65 -8.84
CA SER A 199 11.35 -18.01 -9.95
C SER A 199 10.53 -18.22 -11.22
N ARG A 200 11.02 -17.73 -12.36
CA ARG A 200 10.31 -17.86 -13.65
C ARG A 200 11.22 -18.45 -14.70
N ARG A 201 10.77 -19.48 -15.42
CA ARG A 201 11.46 -19.97 -16.60
C ARG A 201 11.22 -19.02 -17.77
N TYR A 202 12.15 -18.96 -18.73
CA TYR A 202 12.09 -18.01 -19.85
C TYR A 202 10.75 -18.05 -20.63
N SER A 203 10.13 -19.22 -20.80
CA SER A 203 8.84 -19.32 -21.50
C SER A 203 7.68 -18.65 -20.74
N GLU A 204 7.73 -18.53 -19.42
CA GLU A 204 6.74 -17.76 -18.65
C GLU A 204 6.87 -16.26 -18.93
N PHE A 205 8.08 -15.74 -19.13
CA PHE A 205 8.28 -14.35 -19.56
C PHE A 205 7.75 -14.10 -20.98
N VAL A 206 7.88 -15.09 -21.87
CA VAL A 206 7.30 -15.03 -23.23
C VAL A 206 5.78 -15.02 -23.15
N GLN A 207 5.19 -15.85 -22.30
CA GLN A 207 3.75 -15.87 -22.07
C GLN A 207 3.26 -14.53 -21.51
N LEU A 208 3.92 -14.00 -20.48
CA LEU A 208 3.65 -12.67 -19.94
C LEU A 208 3.70 -11.61 -21.04
N HIS A 209 4.78 -11.58 -21.84
CA HIS A 209 4.93 -10.62 -22.93
C HIS A 209 3.78 -10.68 -23.95
N ASN A 210 3.34 -11.89 -24.30
CA ASN A 210 2.24 -12.07 -25.24
C ASN A 210 0.89 -11.63 -24.65
N LEU A 211 0.63 -11.96 -23.38
CA LEU A 211 -0.59 -11.54 -22.68
C LEU A 211 -0.64 -10.01 -22.55
N LEU A 212 0.47 -9.38 -22.16
CA LEU A 212 0.57 -7.93 -22.09
C LEU A 212 0.41 -7.25 -23.44
N LYS A 213 1.01 -7.79 -24.51
CA LYS A 213 0.82 -7.27 -25.88
C LYS A 213 -0.62 -7.38 -26.38
N HIS A 214 -1.33 -8.42 -25.95
CA HIS A 214 -2.73 -8.61 -26.31
C HIS A 214 -3.63 -7.62 -25.56
N GLU A 215 -3.32 -7.30 -24.30
CA GLU A 215 -4.11 -6.36 -23.49
C GLU A 215 -3.78 -4.89 -23.80
N PHE A 216 -2.50 -4.55 -23.95
CA PHE A 216 -1.99 -3.18 -24.16
C PHE A 216 -1.51 -3.00 -25.60
N ILE A 217 -2.43 -3.15 -26.56
CA ILE A 217 -2.13 -3.24 -28.01
C ILE A 217 -1.41 -1.99 -28.54
N ASP A 218 -1.70 -0.83 -27.96
CA ASP A 218 -1.16 0.48 -28.31
C ASP A 218 0.12 0.86 -27.55
N PHE A 219 0.62 -0.02 -26.66
CA PHE A 219 1.88 0.19 -25.95
C PHE A 219 3.07 -0.34 -26.75
N ASP A 220 4.11 0.48 -26.90
CA ASP A 220 5.38 0.05 -27.52
C ASP A 220 6.24 -0.73 -26.51
N PHE A 221 6.07 -2.05 -26.52
CA PHE A 221 6.78 -2.93 -25.59
C PHE A 221 8.29 -3.01 -25.87
N PRO A 222 9.13 -2.98 -24.82
CA PRO A 222 10.56 -3.24 -24.97
C PRO A 222 10.81 -4.63 -25.54
N LYS A 223 11.91 -4.78 -26.28
CA LYS A 223 12.30 -6.07 -26.87
C LYS A 223 12.62 -7.09 -25.78
N LEU A 224 11.91 -8.21 -25.79
CA LEU A 224 12.23 -9.37 -24.97
C LEU A 224 13.48 -10.08 -25.52
N PRO A 225 14.39 -10.61 -24.68
CA PRO A 225 15.52 -11.41 -25.14
C PRO A 225 15.07 -12.57 -26.02
N SER A 226 15.71 -12.80 -27.17
CA SER A 226 15.27 -13.83 -28.11
C SER A 226 15.44 -15.26 -27.59
N LYS A 227 14.58 -16.17 -28.07
CA LYS A 227 14.75 -17.61 -27.87
C LYS A 227 15.95 -18.10 -28.69
N TRP A 228 16.75 -18.98 -28.10
CA TRP A 228 17.90 -19.61 -28.74
C TRP A 228 17.60 -21.11 -28.89
N PRO A 229 17.92 -21.74 -30.04
CA PRO A 229 17.52 -23.13 -30.31
C PRO A 229 18.43 -24.18 -29.63
N PHE A 230 19.58 -23.78 -29.07
CA PHE A 230 20.53 -24.67 -28.39
C PHE A 230 20.59 -24.41 -26.90
N SER A 231 21.24 -25.30 -26.16
CA SER A 231 21.60 -25.04 -24.76
C SER A 231 22.44 -23.76 -24.67
N LEU A 232 22.14 -22.94 -23.66
CA LEU A 232 22.86 -21.70 -23.44
C LEU A 232 24.13 -21.95 -22.63
N SER A 233 25.21 -21.27 -22.99
CA SER A 233 26.38 -21.13 -22.12
C SER A 233 26.06 -20.26 -20.90
N GLU A 234 26.87 -20.32 -19.84
CA GLU A 234 26.70 -19.46 -18.66
C GLU A 234 26.68 -17.97 -19.01
N GLN A 235 27.57 -17.54 -19.92
CA GLN A 235 27.61 -16.16 -20.41
C GLN A 235 26.29 -15.77 -21.09
N GLN A 236 25.69 -16.68 -21.87
CA GLN A 236 24.40 -16.42 -22.52
C GLN A 236 23.23 -16.44 -21.53
N LEU A 237 23.29 -17.29 -20.49
CA LEU A 237 22.29 -17.31 -19.42
C LEU A 237 22.28 -16.01 -18.63
N ASP A 238 23.45 -15.50 -18.26
CA ASP A 238 23.58 -14.22 -17.56
C ASP A 238 23.23 -13.02 -18.47
N ALA A 239 23.56 -13.07 -19.76
CA ALA A 239 23.07 -12.08 -20.72
C ALA A 239 21.54 -12.07 -20.83
N ARG A 240 20.90 -13.25 -20.87
CA ARG A 240 19.44 -13.36 -20.85
C ARG A 240 18.86 -12.85 -19.53
N ARG A 241 19.47 -13.17 -18.38
CA ARG A 241 19.07 -12.67 -17.06
C ARG A 241 19.00 -11.14 -17.03
N ARG A 242 20.09 -10.46 -17.43
CA ARG A 242 20.12 -8.98 -17.53
C ARG A 242 19.08 -8.43 -18.49
N GLY A 243 18.87 -9.10 -19.62
CA GLY A 243 17.86 -8.69 -20.60
C GLY A 243 16.43 -8.81 -20.07
N LEU A 244 16.15 -9.87 -19.30
CA LEU A 244 14.85 -10.06 -18.62
C LEU A 244 14.64 -9.05 -17.50
N GLU A 245 15.69 -8.73 -16.74
CA GLU A 245 15.66 -7.67 -15.72
C GLU A 245 15.32 -6.32 -16.34
N SER A 246 16.08 -5.90 -17.37
CA SER A 246 15.81 -4.64 -18.07
C SER A 246 14.43 -4.60 -18.74
N TYR A 247 13.92 -5.75 -19.20
CA TYR A 247 12.57 -5.87 -19.73
C TYR A 247 11.52 -5.61 -18.64
N LEU A 248 11.62 -6.29 -17.49
CA LEU A 248 10.73 -6.11 -16.35
C LEU A 248 10.78 -4.69 -15.78
N GLU A 249 11.98 -4.13 -15.61
CA GLU A 249 12.16 -2.75 -15.13
C GLU A 249 11.39 -1.74 -15.98
N LYS A 250 11.45 -1.87 -17.31
CA LYS A 250 10.79 -0.94 -18.25
C LYS A 250 9.27 -1.07 -18.24
N ILE A 251 8.73 -2.29 -18.19
CA ILE A 251 7.27 -2.49 -18.19
C ILE A 251 6.66 -2.19 -16.82
N CYS A 252 7.33 -2.56 -15.73
CA CYS A 252 6.89 -2.28 -14.36
C CYS A 252 7.04 -0.79 -13.99
N ALA A 253 7.80 -0.01 -14.77
CA ALA A 253 7.88 1.43 -14.60
C ALA A 253 6.57 2.14 -14.98
N VAL A 254 5.71 1.53 -15.81
CA VAL A 254 4.44 2.10 -16.25
C VAL A 254 3.33 1.62 -15.32
N ARG A 255 2.67 2.53 -14.60
CA ARG A 255 1.78 2.17 -13.48
C ARG A 255 0.67 1.21 -13.91
N VAL A 256 -0.03 1.54 -14.99
CA VAL A 256 -1.18 0.76 -15.49
C VAL A 256 -0.80 -0.66 -15.91
N ILE A 257 0.43 -0.88 -16.38
CA ILE A 257 0.94 -2.22 -16.72
C ILE A 257 1.35 -2.96 -15.44
N ALA A 258 2.06 -2.27 -14.54
CA ALA A 258 2.53 -2.85 -13.29
C ALA A 258 1.39 -3.29 -12.36
N ASP A 259 0.29 -2.53 -12.34
CA ASP A 259 -0.90 -2.81 -11.52
C ASP A 259 -1.92 -3.72 -12.22
N SER A 260 -1.62 -4.19 -13.44
CA SER A 260 -2.50 -5.11 -14.17
C SER A 260 -2.52 -6.50 -13.53
N ASP A 261 -3.68 -7.17 -13.57
CA ASP A 261 -3.84 -8.54 -13.06
C ASP A 261 -2.82 -9.50 -13.69
N ILE A 262 -2.54 -9.33 -14.99
CA ILE A 262 -1.56 -10.12 -15.74
C ILE A 262 -0.16 -10.01 -15.10
N MET A 263 0.26 -8.79 -14.72
CA MET A 263 1.54 -8.57 -14.07
C MET A 263 1.54 -9.09 -12.63
N GLN A 264 0.46 -8.84 -11.88
CA GLN A 264 0.35 -9.29 -10.51
C GLN A 264 0.40 -10.82 -10.41
N GLU A 265 -0.31 -11.54 -11.28
CA GLU A 265 -0.24 -13.00 -11.41
C GLU A 265 1.16 -13.47 -11.82
N PHE A 266 1.83 -12.75 -12.72
CA PHE A 266 3.21 -13.08 -13.07
C PHE A 266 4.20 -12.85 -11.93
N LEU A 267 3.99 -11.87 -11.05
CA LEU A 267 4.89 -11.59 -9.92
C LEU A 267 4.58 -12.48 -8.71
N MET A 268 3.30 -12.71 -8.43
CA MET A 268 2.81 -13.58 -7.37
C MET A 268 2.65 -14.99 -7.93
N GLU A 269 3.68 -15.81 -7.79
CA GLU A 269 3.72 -17.14 -8.41
C GLU A 269 2.53 -18.01 -8.01
N ASP A 270 1.79 -18.50 -9.01
CA ASP A 270 0.75 -19.48 -8.81
C ASP A 270 1.34 -20.77 -8.23
N SER A 271 0.70 -21.30 -7.20
CA SER A 271 0.96 -22.61 -6.60
C SER A 271 1.02 -23.76 -7.62
N LEU A 272 0.43 -23.57 -8.81
CA LEU A 272 0.43 -24.52 -9.93
C LEU A 272 1.66 -24.40 -10.86
N SER A 273 2.52 -23.40 -10.70
CA SER A 273 3.72 -23.25 -11.52
C SER A 273 4.71 -24.41 -11.26
N GLU A 274 5.34 -24.93 -12.33
CA GLU A 274 6.45 -25.89 -12.22
C GLU A 274 7.64 -25.30 -11.43
N CYS A 275 7.72 -23.98 -11.33
CA CYS A 275 8.72 -23.27 -10.54
C CYS A 275 8.41 -23.27 -9.03
N ALA A 276 7.23 -23.72 -8.59
CA ALA A 276 6.84 -23.67 -7.17
C ALA A 276 7.69 -24.58 -6.27
N VAL A 277 8.39 -25.55 -6.85
CA VAL A 277 9.36 -26.42 -6.13
C VAL A 277 10.72 -25.75 -5.89
N ALA A 278 10.97 -24.62 -6.56
CA ALA A 278 12.23 -23.89 -6.47
C ALA A 278 12.39 -23.25 -5.08
N ASP A 279 13.63 -23.21 -4.61
CA ASP A 279 13.93 -22.57 -3.34
C ASP A 279 13.87 -21.05 -3.48
N VAL A 280 13.46 -20.39 -2.39
CA VAL A 280 13.33 -18.94 -2.29
C VAL A 280 14.24 -18.40 -1.20
N HIS A 281 14.64 -17.14 -1.37
CA HIS A 281 15.51 -16.46 -0.43
C HIS A 281 14.65 -15.59 0.48
N ILE A 282 14.70 -15.85 1.78
CA ILE A 282 14.02 -15.04 2.79
C ILE A 282 15.05 -14.32 3.66
N ARG A 283 14.81 -13.02 3.88
CA ARG A 283 15.65 -12.19 4.73
C ARG A 283 14.95 -12.03 6.08
N ILE A 284 15.65 -12.32 7.18
CA ILE A 284 15.17 -12.11 8.55
C ILE A 284 15.98 -10.95 9.13
N LEU A 285 15.31 -9.91 9.62
CA LEU A 285 15.99 -8.82 10.31
C LEU A 285 16.36 -9.26 11.72
N LEU A 286 17.61 -9.02 12.09
CA LEU A 286 18.14 -9.29 13.42
C LEU A 286 18.05 -8.02 14.28
N PRO A 287 17.99 -8.14 15.62
CA PRO A 287 17.85 -6.99 16.51
C PRO A 287 18.94 -5.93 16.37
N ASP A 288 20.15 -6.32 15.98
CA ASP A 288 21.31 -5.44 15.78
C ASP A 288 21.26 -4.60 14.49
N GLY A 289 20.19 -4.75 13.69
CA GLY A 289 20.01 -4.09 12.40
C GLY A 289 20.62 -4.84 11.22
N ASN A 290 21.36 -5.93 11.46
CA ASN A 290 21.81 -6.83 10.40
C ASN A 290 20.65 -7.70 9.90
N SER A 291 20.91 -8.48 8.86
CA SER A 291 19.93 -9.42 8.33
C SER A 291 20.54 -10.78 8.03
N LEU A 292 19.75 -11.82 8.27
CA LEU A 292 20.07 -13.19 7.94
C LEU A 292 19.33 -13.61 6.68
N LEU A 293 20.07 -13.96 5.63
CA LEU A 293 19.51 -14.50 4.39
C LEU A 293 19.51 -16.03 4.44
N LEU A 294 18.34 -16.64 4.29
CA LEU A 294 18.16 -18.10 4.24
C LEU A 294 17.56 -18.51 2.90
N ASN A 295 17.99 -19.67 2.40
CA ASN A 295 17.39 -20.33 1.25
C ASN A 295 16.43 -21.41 1.78
N ILE A 296 15.14 -21.31 1.46
CA ILE A 296 14.07 -22.15 2.01
C ILE A 296 13.13 -22.63 0.92
N LYS A 297 12.32 -23.64 1.24
CA LYS A 297 11.16 -23.98 0.42
C LYS A 297 10.10 -22.88 0.53
N ARG A 298 9.37 -22.63 -0.56
CA ARG A 298 8.31 -21.62 -0.58
C ARG A 298 7.26 -21.85 0.50
N HIS A 299 6.77 -23.07 0.61
CA HIS A 299 5.73 -23.47 1.58
C HIS A 299 6.31 -23.81 2.96
N CYS A 300 7.55 -23.41 3.23
CA CYS A 300 8.15 -23.56 4.54
C CYS A 300 7.29 -22.83 5.58
N THR A 301 6.99 -23.51 6.67
CA THR A 301 6.24 -22.96 7.80
C THR A 301 7.13 -22.08 8.68
N ALA A 302 6.53 -21.22 9.50
CA ALA A 302 7.27 -20.35 10.40
C ALA A 302 8.14 -21.14 11.39
N ILE A 303 7.68 -22.32 11.85
CA ILE A 303 8.48 -23.18 12.73
C ILE A 303 9.70 -23.76 12.03
N GLU A 304 9.58 -24.20 10.78
CA GLU A 304 10.71 -24.71 9.98
C GLU A 304 11.72 -23.60 9.69
N LEU A 305 11.25 -22.39 9.35
CA LEU A 305 12.10 -21.22 9.17
C LEU A 305 12.82 -20.86 10.47
N TYR A 306 12.14 -20.94 11.60
CA TYR A 306 12.73 -20.65 12.90
C TYR A 306 13.79 -21.69 13.26
N MET A 307 13.56 -22.99 13.00
CA MET A 307 14.58 -24.04 13.17
C MET A 307 15.82 -23.78 12.29
N ALA A 308 15.64 -23.37 11.04
CA ALA A 308 16.74 -22.99 10.16
C ALA A 308 17.52 -21.77 10.70
N THR A 309 16.80 -20.80 11.26
CA THR A 309 17.36 -19.61 11.91
C THR A 309 18.20 -19.98 13.14
N GLN A 310 17.66 -20.82 14.02
CA GLN A 310 18.37 -21.33 15.21
C GLN A 310 19.69 -22.00 14.82
N LYS A 311 19.66 -22.89 13.83
CA LYS A 311 20.86 -23.58 13.33
C LYS A 311 21.87 -22.60 12.76
N ARG A 312 21.43 -21.61 11.99
CA ARG A 312 22.31 -20.65 11.32
C ARG A 312 22.98 -19.65 12.27
N LEU A 313 22.32 -19.34 13.39
CA LEU A 313 22.82 -18.47 14.46
C LEU A 313 23.56 -19.24 15.57
N ASN A 314 23.64 -20.58 15.49
CA ASN A 314 24.14 -21.44 16.57
C ASN A 314 23.45 -21.16 17.91
N MET A 315 22.13 -20.95 17.88
CA MET A 315 21.34 -20.61 19.06
C MET A 315 21.26 -21.80 20.02
N SER A 316 21.46 -21.56 21.32
CA SER A 316 21.32 -22.60 22.32
C SER A 316 19.87 -23.09 22.43
N VAL A 317 19.68 -24.35 22.82
CA VAL A 317 18.35 -24.94 23.07
C VAL A 317 17.59 -24.19 24.17
N GLU A 318 18.32 -23.52 25.07
CA GLU A 318 17.71 -22.74 26.14
C GLU A 318 17.22 -21.39 25.62
N ALA A 319 18.08 -20.61 24.93
CA ALA A 319 17.72 -19.32 24.35
C ALA A 319 16.62 -19.43 23.28
N SER A 320 16.60 -20.51 22.52
CA SER A 320 15.61 -20.71 21.45
C SER A 320 14.16 -20.81 21.95
N LYS A 321 13.96 -21.16 23.23
CA LYS A 321 12.63 -21.17 23.87
C LYS A 321 12.12 -19.76 24.21
N TYR A 322 12.99 -18.75 24.14
CA TYR A 322 12.72 -17.36 24.51
C TYR A 322 13.00 -16.40 23.37
N CYS A 323 13.07 -16.90 22.13
CA CYS A 323 13.04 -16.10 20.91
C CYS A 323 11.94 -16.63 19.99
N ALA A 324 11.49 -15.81 19.05
CA ALA A 324 10.55 -16.21 18.02
C ALA A 324 10.68 -15.34 16.77
N LEU A 325 10.06 -15.78 15.68
CA LEU A 325 9.89 -14.98 14.48
C LEU A 325 8.64 -14.11 14.60
N PHE A 326 8.76 -12.87 14.12
CA PHE A 326 7.71 -11.86 14.10
C PHE A 326 7.54 -11.32 12.68
N GLU A 327 6.36 -10.80 12.40
CA GLU A 327 6.08 -9.96 11.24
C GLU A 327 5.89 -8.51 11.68
N MET A 328 6.51 -7.58 10.97
CA MET A 328 6.16 -6.16 10.98
C MET A 328 5.03 -5.93 9.98
N THR A 329 3.85 -5.61 10.49
CA THR A 329 2.68 -5.28 9.67
C THR A 329 2.79 -3.91 9.01
N GLU A 330 1.94 -3.62 8.03
CA GLU A 330 1.92 -2.34 7.32
C GLU A 330 1.77 -1.12 8.24
N CYS A 331 1.02 -1.26 9.33
CA CYS A 331 0.85 -0.21 10.35
C CYS A 331 2.06 -0.06 11.30
N GLY A 332 3.16 -0.78 11.05
CA GLY A 332 4.37 -0.76 11.86
C GLY A 332 4.27 -1.58 13.16
N PHE A 333 3.14 -2.23 13.42
CA PHE A 333 2.98 -3.10 14.58
C PHE A 333 3.61 -4.48 14.34
N GLU A 334 4.32 -4.99 15.34
CA GLU A 334 5.03 -6.27 15.26
C GLU A 334 4.25 -7.38 15.98
N ARG A 335 3.96 -8.48 15.28
CA ARG A 335 3.25 -9.63 15.85
C ARG A 335 4.07 -10.91 15.74
N LYS A 336 3.97 -11.81 16.73
CA LYS A 336 4.59 -13.14 16.64
C LYS A 336 3.88 -13.94 15.55
N LEU A 337 4.65 -14.65 14.71
CA LEU A 337 4.12 -15.63 13.77
C LEU A 337 3.63 -16.89 14.49
N ALA A 338 2.48 -17.41 14.08
CA ALA A 338 2.05 -18.77 14.40
C ALA A 338 2.91 -19.79 13.65
N ASP A 339 3.08 -20.97 14.24
CA ASP A 339 4.06 -21.95 13.79
C ASP A 339 3.76 -22.48 12.37
N ASP A 340 2.48 -22.52 11.99
CA ASP A 340 1.95 -23.00 10.72
C ASP A 340 1.81 -21.91 9.63
N GLU A 341 2.03 -20.64 9.96
CA GLU A 341 2.03 -19.57 8.96
C GLU A 341 3.15 -19.77 7.93
N CYS A 342 2.92 -19.33 6.69
CA CYS A 342 3.89 -19.40 5.60
C CYS A 342 4.63 -18.05 5.48
N PRO A 343 5.90 -17.93 5.93
CA PRO A 343 6.60 -16.64 5.95
C PRO A 343 6.85 -16.08 4.56
N HIS A 344 7.03 -16.93 3.54
CA HIS A 344 7.19 -16.46 2.16
C HIS A 344 5.91 -15.81 1.63
N ALA A 345 4.72 -16.33 1.96
CA ALA A 345 3.45 -15.71 1.61
C ALA A 345 3.31 -14.30 2.20
N LEU A 346 3.67 -14.13 3.48
CA LEU A 346 3.70 -12.81 4.13
C LEU A 346 4.75 -11.87 3.50
N TYR A 347 5.89 -12.43 3.12
CA TYR A 347 6.99 -11.71 2.49
C TYR A 347 6.61 -11.15 1.12
N ILE A 348 5.82 -11.88 0.33
CA ILE A 348 5.34 -11.43 -0.97
C ILE A 348 4.09 -10.55 -0.87
N GLN A 349 3.20 -10.73 0.11
CA GLN A 349 2.03 -9.85 0.27
C GLN A 349 2.47 -8.39 0.53
N ASN A 350 3.56 -8.22 1.28
CA ASN A 350 4.13 -6.91 1.59
C ASN A 350 5.18 -6.43 0.57
N TYR A 351 5.16 -6.91 -0.69
CA TYR A 351 6.23 -6.64 -1.66
C TYR A 351 6.38 -5.17 -2.05
N SER A 352 5.30 -4.38 -1.96
CA SER A 352 5.27 -2.95 -2.25
C SER A 352 5.90 -2.10 -1.13
N SER A 353 6.10 -2.66 0.06
CA SER A 353 6.73 -1.97 1.19
C SER A 353 8.20 -1.66 0.90
N ALA A 354 8.64 -0.45 1.25
CA ALA A 354 10.03 -0.01 1.11
C ALA A 354 11.01 -0.75 2.03
N ALA A 355 10.52 -1.44 3.06
CA ALA A 355 11.37 -2.23 3.96
C ALA A 355 12.04 -3.39 3.19
N SER A 356 13.24 -3.78 3.61
CA SER A 356 13.99 -4.86 2.96
C SER A 356 13.51 -6.27 3.36
N SER A 357 12.69 -6.35 4.41
CA SER A 357 11.99 -7.52 4.91
C SER A 357 10.89 -7.09 5.89
N CYS A 358 9.86 -7.91 6.05
CA CYS A 358 8.86 -7.80 7.12
C CYS A 358 9.07 -8.83 8.24
N ILE A 359 10.01 -9.77 8.10
CA ILE A 359 10.24 -10.85 9.06
C ILE A 359 11.38 -10.50 10.00
N LEU A 360 11.16 -10.64 11.30
CA LEU A 360 12.07 -10.22 12.37
C LEU A 360 12.38 -11.40 13.30
N LEU A 361 13.60 -11.47 13.83
CA LEU A 361 13.90 -12.26 15.02
C LEU A 361 13.81 -11.37 16.26
N ARG A 362 13.07 -11.82 17.29
CA ARG A 362 12.93 -11.06 18.54
C ARG A 362 13.01 -11.98 19.76
N LYS A 363 13.34 -11.40 20.92
CA LYS A 363 13.12 -12.09 22.20
C LYS A 363 11.61 -12.23 22.45
N TRP A 364 11.24 -13.36 23.05
CA TRP A 364 9.89 -13.78 23.40
C TRP A 364 9.85 -14.26 24.86
N ILE A 365 9.94 -13.29 25.76
CA ILE A 365 9.94 -13.48 27.21
C ILE A 365 9.35 -12.24 27.90
N PHE A 366 8.56 -12.43 28.95
CA PHE A 366 8.05 -11.35 29.79
C PHE A 366 8.75 -11.31 31.16
N ASP A 367 9.13 -12.47 31.69
CA ASP A 367 9.83 -12.63 32.96
C ASP A 367 11.26 -12.08 32.93
N ILE A 368 11.43 -10.90 33.53
CA ILE A 368 12.71 -10.19 33.61
C ILE A 368 13.75 -10.97 34.42
N ASP A 369 13.34 -11.68 35.49
CA ASP A 369 14.29 -12.42 36.33
C ASP A 369 14.90 -13.57 35.52
N ARG A 370 14.06 -14.28 34.77
CA ARG A 370 14.50 -15.34 33.86
C ARG A 370 15.31 -14.79 32.68
N GLU A 371 14.94 -13.62 32.16
CA GLU A 371 15.71 -12.93 31.12
C GLU A 371 17.13 -12.61 31.61
N ILE A 372 17.29 -12.13 32.85
CA ILE A 372 18.59 -11.84 33.48
C ILE A 372 19.43 -13.12 33.56
N GLU A 373 18.88 -14.21 34.10
CA GLU A 373 19.58 -15.50 34.21
C GLU A 373 20.10 -16.00 32.87
N LEU A 374 19.32 -15.82 31.79
CA LEU A 374 19.71 -16.23 30.44
C LEU A 374 20.78 -15.32 29.85
N CYS A 375 20.68 -13.99 30.06
CA CYS A 375 21.69 -13.05 29.59
C CYS A 375 23.07 -13.30 30.20
N GLU A 376 23.14 -13.83 31.42
CA GLU A 376 24.40 -14.20 32.09
C GLU A 376 25.07 -15.42 31.46
N ARG A 377 24.28 -16.34 30.88
CA ARG A 377 24.76 -17.66 30.39
C ARG A 377 24.87 -17.74 28.87
N ASP A 378 24.10 -16.94 28.14
CA ASP A 378 24.00 -16.99 26.69
C ASP A 378 24.28 -15.60 26.07
N ILE A 379 25.43 -15.49 25.42
CA ILE A 379 25.92 -14.25 24.83
C ILE A 379 25.01 -13.77 23.69
N LEU A 380 24.56 -14.69 22.82
CA LEU A 380 23.67 -14.37 21.71
C LEU A 380 22.32 -13.85 22.22
N PHE A 381 21.76 -14.51 23.24
CA PHE A 381 20.52 -14.06 23.86
C PHE A 381 20.66 -12.66 24.49
N LYS A 382 21.80 -12.39 25.15
CA LYS A 382 22.11 -11.07 25.70
C LYS A 382 22.18 -10.00 24.60
N GLU A 383 22.81 -10.30 23.47
CA GLU A 383 22.89 -9.40 22.31
C GLU A 383 21.49 -9.09 21.75
N ILE A 384 20.65 -10.11 21.57
CA ILE A 384 19.26 -9.96 21.14
C ILE A 384 18.50 -9.04 22.11
N CYS A 385 18.62 -9.28 23.42
CA CYS A 385 17.96 -8.47 24.43
C CYS A 385 18.44 -7.01 24.41
N PHE A 386 19.75 -6.80 24.32
CA PHE A 386 20.36 -5.48 24.31
C PHE A 386 19.88 -4.65 23.12
N TRP A 387 20.02 -5.16 21.90
CA TRP A 387 19.68 -4.40 20.72
C TRP A 387 18.17 -4.18 20.58
N GLN A 388 17.34 -5.15 20.99
CA GLN A 388 15.90 -4.94 21.04
C GLN A 388 15.51 -3.88 22.09
N ALA A 389 16.19 -3.82 23.24
CA ALA A 389 15.99 -2.78 24.24
C ALA A 389 16.38 -1.39 23.70
N VAL A 390 17.51 -1.30 22.98
CA VAL A 390 17.96 -0.08 22.29
C VAL A 390 16.91 0.40 21.29
N ALA A 391 16.41 -0.50 20.44
CA ALA A 391 15.35 -0.18 19.49
C ALA A 391 14.06 0.30 20.19
N SER A 392 13.66 -0.37 21.28
CA SER A 392 12.44 -0.03 22.03
C SER A 392 12.54 1.35 22.71
N VAL A 393 13.71 1.72 23.24
CA VAL A 393 13.95 3.07 23.78
C VAL A 393 13.96 4.10 22.66
N ASN A 394 14.66 3.83 21.56
CA ASN A 394 14.76 4.77 20.44
C ASN A 394 13.40 5.01 19.76
N GLY A 395 12.56 3.97 19.70
CA GLY A 395 11.19 4.03 19.16
C GLY A 395 10.14 4.52 20.15
N GLY A 396 10.52 4.88 21.39
CA GLY A 396 9.59 5.41 22.40
C GLY A 396 8.66 4.39 23.06
N LEU A 397 8.82 3.09 22.78
CA LEU A 397 8.08 2.02 23.45
C LEU A 397 8.45 1.91 24.94
N VAL A 398 9.72 2.19 25.25
CA VAL A 398 10.22 2.29 26.62
C VAL A 398 10.52 3.73 26.96
N SER A 399 9.87 4.25 28.01
CA SER A 399 10.00 5.65 28.40
C SER A 399 11.30 5.89 29.16
N ALA A 400 12.31 6.41 28.46
CA ALA A 400 13.60 6.79 29.04
C ALA A 400 13.54 8.00 30.00
N LYS A 401 12.49 8.83 29.93
CA LYS A 401 12.36 10.09 30.68
C LYS A 401 13.69 10.90 30.61
N GLU A 402 14.21 11.32 31.76
CA GLU A 402 15.46 12.09 31.88
C GLU A 402 16.74 11.26 31.61
N LYS A 403 16.64 9.93 31.51
CA LYS A 403 17.81 9.03 31.34
C LYS A 403 18.24 8.84 29.88
N MET A 404 17.60 9.53 28.92
CA MET A 404 17.87 9.35 27.48
C MET A 404 19.34 9.61 27.11
N PHE A 405 19.95 10.68 27.62
CA PHE A 405 21.36 11.00 27.34
C PHE A 405 22.30 9.92 27.86
N GLN A 406 22.06 9.43 29.09
CA GLN A 406 22.83 8.35 29.68
C GLN A 406 22.70 7.05 28.87
N LEU A 407 21.48 6.72 28.42
CA LEU A 407 21.24 5.53 27.59
C LEU A 407 21.93 5.63 26.23
N LYS A 408 21.94 6.80 25.58
CA LYS A 408 22.65 7.03 24.32
C LYS A 408 24.16 6.77 24.45
N ALA A 409 24.77 7.20 25.56
CA ALA A 409 26.18 6.93 25.84
C ALA A 409 26.50 5.44 26.09
N LEU A 410 25.47 4.63 26.38
CA LEU A 410 25.59 3.19 26.66
C LEU A 410 25.20 2.30 25.46
N GLN A 411 24.89 2.86 24.28
CA GLN A 411 24.52 2.10 23.06
C GLN A 411 25.75 1.42 22.40
N SER A 412 26.46 0.59 23.16
CA SER A 412 27.48 -0.34 22.67
C SER A 412 27.33 -1.68 23.40
N ILE A 413 27.54 -2.78 22.67
CA ILE A 413 27.36 -4.13 23.21
C ILE A 413 28.26 -4.43 24.42
N GLU A 414 29.45 -3.83 24.48
CA GLU A 414 30.37 -3.93 25.63
C GLU A 414 29.76 -3.36 26.93
N ARG A 415 28.75 -2.49 26.79
CA ARG A 415 28.05 -1.83 27.90
C ARG A 415 26.63 -2.39 28.08
N ALA A 416 26.34 -3.54 27.47
CA ALA A 416 25.01 -4.16 27.49
C ALA A 416 24.49 -4.41 28.90
N ASP A 417 25.32 -4.91 29.82
CA ASP A 417 24.88 -5.24 31.19
C ASP A 417 24.40 -3.98 31.94
N LYS A 418 25.12 -2.87 31.81
CA LYS A 418 24.72 -1.57 32.40
C LYS A 418 23.49 -0.98 31.72
N TYR A 419 23.41 -1.08 30.39
CA TYR A 419 22.25 -0.61 29.64
C TYR A 419 20.98 -1.38 30.04
N LEU A 420 21.03 -2.70 29.99
CA LEU A 420 19.90 -3.59 30.32
C LEU A 420 19.47 -3.42 31.77
N SER A 421 20.41 -3.31 32.72
CA SER A 421 20.09 -3.04 34.13
C SER A 421 19.26 -1.76 34.29
N MET A 422 19.57 -0.70 33.55
CA MET A 422 18.81 0.54 33.60
C MET A 422 17.43 0.41 32.96
N VAL A 423 17.35 -0.18 31.76
CA VAL A 423 16.12 -0.23 30.96
C VAL A 423 15.08 -1.18 31.57
N ARG A 424 15.50 -2.27 32.24
CA ARG A 424 14.62 -3.21 32.93
C ARG A 424 13.75 -2.55 34.04
N ALA A 425 14.20 -1.42 34.58
CA ALA A 425 13.46 -0.66 35.60
C ALA A 425 12.60 0.47 35.01
N MET A 426 12.55 0.61 33.68
CA MET A 426 11.81 1.68 33.01
C MET A 426 10.41 1.25 32.61
N ASP A 427 9.49 2.21 32.57
CA ASP A 427 8.12 1.98 32.13
C ASP A 427 8.09 1.56 30.65
N GLY A 428 7.39 0.46 30.37
CA GLY A 428 7.23 -0.11 29.04
C GLY A 428 8.20 -1.24 28.68
N TYR A 429 9.22 -1.52 29.50
CA TYR A 429 10.08 -2.67 29.24
C TYR A 429 9.31 -3.99 29.39
N ASN A 430 9.41 -4.88 28.39
CA ASN A 430 8.64 -6.14 28.31
C ASN A 430 7.11 -5.96 28.38
N ARG A 431 6.61 -4.78 28.00
CA ARG A 431 5.18 -4.52 27.79
C ARG A 431 4.87 -4.56 26.30
N ILE A 432 3.77 -5.23 25.93
CA ILE A 432 3.22 -5.17 24.57
C ILE A 432 1.95 -4.33 24.62
N VAL A 433 1.90 -3.28 23.80
CA VAL A 433 0.74 -2.39 23.64
C VAL A 433 0.16 -2.66 22.25
N PHE A 434 -1.07 -3.15 22.20
CA PHE A 434 -1.73 -3.48 20.94
C PHE A 434 -2.33 -2.22 20.28
N PRO A 435 -2.47 -2.21 18.93
CA PRO A 435 -3.26 -1.19 18.25
C PRO A 435 -4.68 -1.11 18.83
N HIS A 436 -5.25 0.09 18.81
CA HIS A 436 -6.60 0.29 19.34
C HIS A 436 -7.61 -0.56 18.57
N CYS A 437 -8.63 -1.01 19.28
CA CYS A 437 -9.65 -1.87 18.71
C CYS A 437 -10.99 -1.67 19.41
N SER A 438 -12.07 -2.03 18.71
CA SER A 438 -13.42 -1.88 19.26
C SER A 438 -13.70 -2.95 20.33
N CYS A 439 -14.47 -2.57 21.34
CA CYS A 439 -14.79 -3.41 22.50
C CYS A 439 -16.29 -3.47 22.72
N SER A 440 -16.85 -4.69 22.79
CA SER A 440 -18.31 -4.89 22.93
C SER A 440 -18.90 -4.31 24.21
N SER A 441 -18.07 -4.07 25.23
CA SER A 441 -18.48 -3.50 26.51
C SER A 441 -18.55 -1.97 26.48
N ARG A 442 -18.21 -1.34 25.35
CA ARG A 442 -18.17 0.11 25.15
C ARG A 442 -19.05 0.49 23.96
N ARG A 443 -19.76 1.62 24.07
CA ARG A 443 -20.64 2.13 23.01
C ARG A 443 -19.94 3.10 22.06
N ASP A 444 -19.03 3.94 22.58
CA ASP A 444 -18.35 4.99 21.82
C ASP A 444 -16.83 4.90 21.98
N GLY A 445 -16.10 4.95 20.87
CA GLY A 445 -14.64 4.87 20.83
C GLY A 445 -14.09 3.46 21.01
N ASP A 446 -12.76 3.38 21.02
CA ASP A 446 -11.99 2.14 21.04
C ASP A 446 -11.29 1.93 22.39
N ILE A 447 -10.58 0.82 22.50
CA ILE A 447 -9.68 0.53 23.62
C ILE A 447 -8.30 0.14 23.13
N ILE A 448 -7.30 0.38 23.98
CA ILE A 448 -5.93 -0.09 23.83
C ILE A 448 -5.67 -1.11 24.94
N LEU A 449 -5.28 -2.31 24.53
CA LEU A 449 -4.86 -3.38 25.43
C LEU A 449 -3.35 -3.32 25.60
N ALA A 450 -2.87 -3.37 26.85
CA ALA A 450 -1.45 -3.61 27.14
C ALA A 450 -1.28 -4.81 28.06
N VAL A 451 -0.33 -5.69 27.71
CA VAL A 451 -0.01 -6.92 28.44
C VAL A 451 1.41 -6.85 28.97
N GLU A 452 1.59 -7.21 30.24
CA GLU A 452 2.88 -7.34 30.92
C GLU A 452 2.81 -8.46 31.96
N LEU A 453 3.97 -8.93 32.45
CA LEU A 453 4.03 -10.07 33.38
C LEU A 453 3.23 -9.81 34.67
N SER A 454 3.27 -8.58 35.17
CA SER A 454 2.62 -8.16 36.42
C SER A 454 1.10 -8.13 36.31
N GLN A 455 0.57 -7.55 35.22
CA GLN A 455 -0.84 -7.19 35.09
C GLN A 455 -1.25 -7.01 33.62
N LEU A 456 -2.55 -6.82 33.40
CA LEU A 456 -3.15 -6.39 32.14
C LEU A 456 -3.71 -4.98 32.31
N THR A 457 -3.53 -4.10 31.33
CA THR A 457 -4.20 -2.79 31.33
C THR A 457 -5.05 -2.58 30.09
N ILE A 458 -6.20 -1.92 30.28
CA ILE A 458 -7.08 -1.45 29.21
C ILE A 458 -7.27 0.04 29.40
N ARG A 459 -6.97 0.80 28.35
CA ARG A 459 -7.28 2.24 28.29
C ARG A 459 -8.30 2.50 27.22
N ALA A 460 -9.24 3.39 27.53
CA ALA A 460 -10.16 3.90 26.53
C ALA A 460 -9.45 4.89 25.61
N CYS A 461 -9.84 4.94 24.35
CA CYS A 461 -9.42 5.98 23.42
C CYS A 461 -10.57 6.38 22.48
N ASP A 462 -10.42 7.49 21.78
CA ASP A 462 -11.28 7.81 20.64
C ASP A 462 -10.93 6.93 19.41
N TYR A 463 -11.60 7.16 18.29
CA TYR A 463 -11.38 6.41 17.04
C TYR A 463 -10.06 6.73 16.35
N ASP A 464 -9.38 7.81 16.77
CA ASP A 464 -8.05 8.21 16.30
C ASP A 464 -6.93 7.67 17.21
N GLY A 465 -7.29 6.92 18.27
CA GLY A 465 -6.33 6.34 19.22
C GLY A 465 -5.88 7.29 20.34
N ASN A 466 -6.50 8.46 20.49
CA ASN A 466 -6.16 9.39 21.58
C ASN A 466 -6.71 8.85 22.91
N VAL A 467 -5.78 8.62 23.85
CA VAL A 467 -6.05 7.93 25.12
C VAL A 467 -6.81 8.83 26.10
N GLN A 468 -7.83 8.26 26.77
CA GLN A 468 -8.56 8.89 27.87
C GLN A 468 -7.86 8.65 29.21
N GLU A 469 -8.14 9.48 30.22
CA GLU A 469 -7.44 9.39 31.53
C GLU A 469 -7.72 8.07 32.29
N ASP A 470 -8.88 7.46 32.07
CA ASP A 470 -9.28 6.24 32.78
C ASP A 470 -8.51 5.00 32.32
N GLU A 471 -7.78 4.39 33.24
CA GLU A 471 -7.07 3.12 33.06
C GLU A 471 -7.69 2.00 33.91
N LEU A 472 -8.05 0.89 33.26
CA LEU A 472 -8.51 -0.32 33.91
C LEU A 472 -7.36 -1.31 34.04
N ILE A 473 -6.98 -1.61 35.27
CA ILE A 473 -5.93 -2.58 35.60
C ILE A 473 -6.57 -3.90 36.04
N PHE A 474 -6.07 -5.03 35.55
CA PHE A 474 -6.50 -6.37 35.93
C PHE A 474 -5.30 -7.18 36.40
N ASP A 475 -5.41 -7.79 37.57
CA ASP A 475 -4.43 -8.80 37.98
C ASP A 475 -4.69 -10.09 37.20
N TRP A 476 -3.63 -10.84 36.89
CA TRP A 476 -3.77 -12.14 36.21
C TRP A 476 -4.59 -13.14 37.02
N SER A 477 -4.66 -13.02 38.35
CA SER A 477 -5.53 -13.81 39.22
C SER A 477 -7.02 -13.49 39.08
N ASP A 478 -7.37 -12.31 38.55
CA ASP A 478 -8.77 -11.96 38.25
C ASP A 478 -9.24 -12.56 36.92
N ILE A 479 -8.31 -12.99 36.04
CA ILE A 479 -8.63 -13.54 34.71
C ILE A 479 -9.00 -15.02 34.84
N LEU A 480 -10.22 -15.36 34.46
CA LEU A 480 -10.78 -16.71 34.60
C LEU A 480 -10.56 -17.57 33.35
N GLU A 481 -10.84 -17.00 32.18
CA GLU A 481 -10.70 -17.67 30.88
C GLU A 481 -10.39 -16.65 29.79
N TYR A 482 -9.75 -17.12 28.71
CA TYR A 482 -9.59 -16.38 27.47
C TYR A 482 -9.78 -17.33 26.27
N LYS A 483 -10.26 -16.79 25.15
CA LYS A 483 -10.49 -17.54 23.92
C LYS A 483 -10.48 -16.65 22.70
N ILE A 484 -10.23 -17.29 21.58
CA ILE A 484 -10.41 -16.70 20.26
C ILE A 484 -11.75 -17.16 19.72
N ALA A 485 -12.49 -16.25 19.11
CA ALA A 485 -13.76 -16.53 18.46
C ALA A 485 -13.80 -15.90 17.06
N ASP A 486 -14.85 -16.25 16.31
CA ASP A 486 -15.17 -15.66 15.01
C ASP A 486 -13.99 -15.71 14.02
N ASN A 487 -13.49 -16.92 13.79
CA ASN A 487 -12.38 -17.22 12.87
C ASN A 487 -11.10 -16.39 13.10
N GLY A 488 -10.82 -15.99 14.34
CA GLY A 488 -9.60 -15.23 14.66
C GLY A 488 -9.77 -13.72 14.69
N THR A 489 -10.99 -13.21 14.57
CA THR A 489 -11.25 -11.75 14.58
C THR A 489 -11.65 -11.20 15.94
N ILE A 490 -12.00 -12.08 16.90
CA ILE A 490 -12.39 -11.68 18.24
C ILE A 490 -11.49 -12.33 19.28
N PHE A 491 -10.85 -11.50 20.11
CA PHE A 491 -10.21 -11.94 21.35
C PHE A 491 -11.14 -11.68 22.53
N GLY A 492 -11.51 -12.72 23.26
CA GLY A 492 -12.37 -12.60 24.43
C GLY A 492 -11.68 -13.09 25.69
N PHE A 493 -11.87 -12.39 26.80
CA PHE A 493 -11.50 -12.88 28.12
C PHE A 493 -12.58 -12.57 29.16
N GLN A 494 -12.64 -13.38 30.21
CA GLN A 494 -13.56 -13.18 31.33
C GLN A 494 -12.76 -12.91 32.59
N TYR A 495 -13.21 -11.92 33.37
CA TYR A 495 -12.58 -11.60 34.66
C TYR A 495 -13.61 -11.51 35.79
N ALA A 496 -13.18 -11.78 37.02
CA ALA A 496 -13.98 -11.59 38.22
C ALA A 496 -13.12 -11.05 39.37
N ARG A 497 -13.46 -9.83 39.84
CA ARG A 497 -12.85 -9.26 41.05
C ARG A 497 -13.57 -9.78 42.28
N SER A 498 -12.85 -10.01 43.38
CA SER A 498 -13.35 -10.53 44.68
C SER A 498 -14.84 -10.27 44.93
N GLN A 499 -15.64 -11.32 44.83
CA GLN A 499 -17.09 -11.38 45.05
C GLN A 499 -18.02 -10.66 44.04
N LYS A 500 -17.53 -10.34 42.83
CA LYS A 500 -18.37 -9.85 41.72
C LYS A 500 -18.65 -10.95 40.71
N LYS A 501 -19.79 -10.84 40.02
CA LYS A 501 -20.12 -11.73 38.90
C LYS A 501 -19.04 -11.62 37.81
N PRO A 502 -18.65 -12.75 37.18
CA PRO A 502 -17.74 -12.73 36.04
C PRO A 502 -18.24 -11.81 34.92
N LYS A 503 -17.33 -10.99 34.39
CA LYS A 503 -17.61 -10.04 33.31
C LYS A 503 -16.82 -10.43 32.05
N PRO A 504 -17.50 -10.64 30.91
CA PRO A 504 -16.82 -10.86 29.65
C PRO A 504 -16.32 -9.54 29.05
N VAL A 505 -15.17 -9.60 28.39
CA VAL A 505 -14.62 -8.57 27.52
C VAL A 505 -14.44 -9.22 26.15
N LYS A 506 -14.88 -8.56 25.08
CA LYS A 506 -14.65 -9.01 23.70
C LYS A 506 -14.05 -7.86 22.90
N LEU A 507 -12.91 -8.12 22.30
CA LEU A 507 -12.12 -7.18 21.50
C LEU A 507 -12.17 -7.64 20.04
N HIS A 508 -12.61 -6.76 19.14
CA HIS A 508 -12.64 -7.05 17.71
C HIS A 508 -11.35 -6.53 17.08
N THR A 509 -10.44 -7.44 16.72
CA THR A 509 -9.08 -7.10 16.31
C THR A 509 -8.50 -8.15 15.38
N GLN A 510 -7.71 -7.71 14.40
CA GLN A 510 -6.91 -8.60 13.56
C GLN A 510 -5.76 -9.30 14.31
N PHE A 511 -5.50 -8.89 15.55
CA PHE A 511 -4.40 -9.42 16.37
C PHE A 511 -4.85 -10.43 17.44
N ALA A 512 -6.05 -11.02 17.31
CA ALA A 512 -6.62 -11.87 18.36
C ALA A 512 -5.75 -13.11 18.66
N MET A 513 -5.18 -13.73 17.63
CA MET A 513 -4.20 -14.82 17.77
C MET A 513 -2.97 -14.38 18.57
N PHE A 514 -2.42 -13.20 18.27
CA PHE A 514 -1.24 -12.70 18.95
C PHE A 514 -1.53 -12.30 20.42
N MET A 515 -2.70 -11.73 20.71
CA MET A 515 -3.17 -11.51 22.08
C MET A 515 -3.24 -12.83 22.86
N SER A 516 -3.78 -13.89 22.24
CA SER A 516 -3.81 -15.23 22.85
C SER A 516 -2.41 -15.76 23.13
N PHE A 517 -1.46 -15.62 22.20
CA PHE A 517 -0.08 -16.03 22.42
C PHE A 517 0.56 -15.29 23.61
N CYS A 518 0.29 -13.99 23.77
CA CYS A 518 0.77 -13.22 24.91
C CYS A 518 0.17 -13.74 26.23
N PHE A 519 -1.14 -13.96 26.29
CA PHE A 519 -1.81 -14.50 27.48
C PHE A 519 -1.27 -15.88 27.85
N SER A 520 -1.19 -16.80 26.89
CA SER A 520 -0.63 -18.14 27.10
C SER A 520 0.80 -18.07 27.63
N ARG A 521 1.64 -17.21 27.03
CA ARG A 521 3.04 -17.09 27.43
C ARG A 521 3.19 -16.51 28.83
N ILE A 522 2.46 -15.45 29.17
CA ILE A 522 2.53 -14.83 30.49
C ILE A 522 2.06 -15.81 31.57
N LEU A 523 0.98 -16.55 31.34
CA LEU A 523 0.49 -17.55 32.30
C LEU A 523 1.49 -18.69 32.49
N GLU A 524 2.09 -19.19 31.41
CA GLU A 524 3.17 -20.20 31.45
C GLU A 524 4.37 -19.70 32.28
N GLU A 525 4.80 -18.45 32.05
CA GLU A 525 5.92 -17.85 32.77
C GLU A 525 5.64 -17.63 34.26
N ARG A 526 4.44 -17.15 34.59
CA ARG A 526 4.00 -16.97 35.99
C ARG A 526 3.94 -18.30 36.74
N GLU A 527 3.39 -19.35 36.12
CA GLU A 527 3.35 -20.69 36.73
C GLU A 527 4.75 -21.22 37.03
N ARG A 528 5.69 -21.04 36.09
CA ARG A 528 7.08 -21.43 36.26
C ARG A 528 7.75 -20.66 37.41
N ARG A 529 7.55 -19.35 37.49
CA ARG A 529 8.08 -18.49 38.55
C ARG A 529 7.59 -18.94 39.93
N CYS A 530 6.31 -19.28 40.06
CA CYS A 530 5.75 -19.83 41.29
C CYS A 530 6.47 -21.13 41.70
N ARG A 531 6.62 -22.10 40.77
CA ARG A 531 7.31 -23.37 41.04
C ARG A 531 8.76 -23.17 41.50
N THR A 532 9.51 -22.28 40.85
CA THR A 532 10.90 -21.99 41.24
C THR A 532 10.99 -21.38 42.63
N ASN A 533 10.10 -20.43 42.96
CA ASN A 533 10.06 -19.83 44.30
C ASN A 533 9.69 -20.84 45.39
N PHE A 534 8.76 -21.77 45.12
CA PHE A 534 8.47 -22.87 46.05
C PHE A 534 9.69 -23.77 46.29
N SER A 535 10.46 -24.10 45.23
CA SER A 535 11.66 -24.93 45.37
C SER A 535 12.78 -24.23 46.16
N LYS A 536 12.98 -22.93 45.96
CA LYS A 536 13.97 -22.11 46.71
C LYS A 536 13.56 -21.85 48.16
N GLY A 537 12.26 -21.87 48.47
CA GLY A 537 11.76 -21.72 49.84
C GLY A 537 11.79 -23.02 50.67
N GLN A 538 12.10 -24.17 50.05
CA GLN A 538 12.27 -25.46 50.72
C GLN A 538 13.74 -25.90 50.85
N SER A 539 14.66 -25.22 50.16
CA SER A 539 16.12 -25.34 50.30
C SER A 539 16.66 -24.33 51.29
#